data_AF-A0A316NWB2-F1
#
_entry.id   AF-A0A316NWB2-F1
#
_cell.length_a   1.000
_cell.length_b   1.000
_cell.length_c   1.000
_cell.angle_alpha   90.00
_cell.angle_beta   90.00
_cell.angle_gamma   90.00
#
_symmetry.space_group_name_H-M   'P 1'
#
loop_
_entity.id
_entity.type
_entity.pdbx_description
1 polymer ?
#
loop_
_entity_poly.entity_id
_entity_poly.type
_entity_poly.pdbx_seq_one_letter_code
_entity_poly.pdbx_strand_id
1 'polypeptide(L)'
;MEYRTIRQKAEDEFVERRSRFIGHIAPVQTEEEAVAFIEEVRAHNREANHNCYAYILREGQIKRYSDDGEPQGTAGVPILEVLSRNGLVDVCAVVTRYFGGVLLGAGGLVRAYSTGASLAVTAGGILNMVPCTSFVIEVDYALYGKITYLLPQYRIQVQETSFGEQVRLVLLIKSERFGAFCKELQELSAGQVEPFILRECHADME
;
A
#
# COMPACT_ATOMS: atom_id res chain seq x y z
N MET A 1 6.91 9.22 -8.89
CA MET A 1 8.02 8.46 -8.28
C MET A 1 7.43 7.21 -7.67
N GLU A 2 8.13 6.09 -7.76
CA GLU A 2 7.70 4.85 -7.11
C GLU A 2 7.64 5.03 -5.59
N TYR A 3 6.69 4.36 -4.93
CA TYR A 3 6.55 4.39 -3.48
C TYR A 3 5.97 3.08 -2.95
N ARG A 4 6.09 2.86 -1.64
CA ARG A 4 5.50 1.70 -0.98
C ARG A 4 4.41 2.14 -0.01
N THR A 5 3.33 1.38 0.03
CA THR A 5 2.22 1.58 0.97
C THR A 5 1.65 0.22 1.39
N ILE A 6 0.55 0.21 2.14
CA ILE A 6 -0.11 -1.01 2.60
C ILE A 6 -1.37 -1.27 1.76
N ARG A 7 -1.67 -2.55 1.47
CA ARG A 7 -2.78 -2.93 0.58
C ARG A 7 -4.14 -2.67 1.20
N GLN A 8 -4.28 -3.01 2.48
CA GLN A 8 -5.55 -2.99 3.17
C GLN A 8 -5.37 -2.78 4.67
N LYS A 9 -6.47 -2.44 5.34
CA LYS A 9 -6.54 -2.47 6.79
C LYS A 9 -6.32 -3.90 7.28
N ALA A 10 -5.48 -4.08 8.28
CA ALA A 10 -5.19 -5.37 8.88
C ALA A 10 -4.74 -5.23 10.33
N GLU A 11 -4.75 -6.34 11.05
CA GLU A 11 -4.22 -6.44 12.40
C GLU A 11 -3.63 -7.82 12.67
N ASP A 12 -2.71 -7.86 13.63
CA ASP A 12 -2.17 -9.10 14.17
C ASP A 12 -1.68 -8.86 15.61
N GLU A 13 -1.62 -9.91 16.43
CA GLU A 13 -1.32 -9.79 17.85
C GLU A 13 -0.28 -10.80 18.35
N PHE A 14 0.38 -10.44 19.44
CA PHE A 14 1.26 -11.32 20.17
C PHE A 14 1.25 -11.02 21.67
N VAL A 15 1.76 -11.96 22.46
CA VAL A 15 1.87 -11.82 23.91
C VAL A 15 3.34 -11.93 24.33
N GLU A 16 3.81 -10.92 25.08
CA GLU A 16 5.15 -10.88 25.66
C GLU A 16 5.02 -10.60 27.15
N ARG A 17 5.57 -11.49 27.99
CA ARG A 17 5.51 -11.36 29.47
C ARG A 17 4.11 -11.02 29.99
N ARG A 18 3.11 -11.78 29.50
CA ARG A 18 1.66 -11.61 29.80
C ARG A 18 1.03 -10.32 29.28
N SER A 19 1.80 -9.37 28.76
CA SER A 19 1.25 -8.19 28.10
C SER A 19 0.87 -8.56 26.67
N ARG A 20 -0.35 -8.23 26.26
CA ARG A 20 -0.82 -8.45 24.89
C ARG A 20 -0.61 -7.18 24.08
N PHE A 21 -0.07 -7.33 22.88
CA PHE A 21 0.17 -6.26 21.92
C PHE A 21 -0.57 -6.60 20.63
N ILE A 22 -1.41 -5.67 20.16
CA ILE A 22 -2.16 -5.80 18.91
C ILE A 22 -1.68 -4.69 18.00
N GLY A 23 -1.06 -5.05 16.89
CA GLY A 23 -0.68 -4.09 15.86
C GLY A 23 -1.80 -3.97 14.83
N HIS A 24 -2.34 -2.77 14.66
CA HIS A 24 -3.30 -2.41 13.61
C HIS A 24 -2.59 -1.53 12.58
N ILE A 25 -2.93 -1.70 11.30
CA ILE A 25 -2.42 -0.86 10.22
C ILE A 25 -3.53 -0.55 9.20
N ALA A 26 -3.47 0.61 8.57
CA ALA A 26 -4.36 0.97 7.47
C ALA A 26 -3.67 1.90 6.47
N PRO A 27 -4.05 1.83 5.17
CA PRO A 27 -3.68 2.84 4.20
C PRO A 27 -4.45 4.13 4.53
N VAL A 28 -3.75 5.26 4.56
CA VAL A 28 -4.34 6.59 4.81
C VAL A 28 -3.59 7.64 4.00
N GLN A 29 -4.30 8.57 3.38
CA GLN A 29 -3.72 9.58 2.50
C GLN A 29 -3.67 10.96 3.15
N THR A 30 -4.48 11.19 4.19
CA THR A 30 -4.56 12.49 4.88
C THR A 30 -4.42 12.36 6.39
N GLU A 31 -4.17 13.48 7.07
CA GLU A 31 -4.13 13.51 8.54
C GLU A 31 -5.50 13.18 9.13
N GLU A 32 -6.58 13.60 8.48
CA GLU A 32 -7.96 13.31 8.90
C GLU A 32 -8.25 11.80 8.85
N GLU A 33 -7.83 11.10 7.79
CA GLU A 33 -7.97 9.65 7.69
C GLU A 33 -7.12 8.93 8.75
N ALA A 34 -5.90 9.40 8.99
CA ALA A 34 -5.04 8.85 10.05
C ALA A 34 -5.68 9.02 11.43
N VAL A 35 -6.19 10.22 11.76
CA VAL A 35 -6.87 10.50 13.03
C VAL A 35 -8.14 9.67 13.16
N ALA A 36 -8.95 9.56 12.10
CA ALA A 36 -10.15 8.73 12.11
C ALA A 36 -9.84 7.26 12.40
N PHE A 37 -8.79 6.71 11.80
CA PHE A 37 -8.34 5.35 12.06
C PHE A 37 -7.81 5.16 13.50
N ILE A 38 -7.06 6.13 14.03
CA ILE A 38 -6.58 6.10 15.42
C ILE A 38 -7.76 6.07 16.40
N GLU A 39 -8.75 6.93 16.21
CA GLU A 39 -9.94 6.98 17.06
C GLU A 39 -10.80 5.72 16.92
N GLU A 40 -10.88 5.16 15.72
CA GLU A 40 -11.53 3.87 15.50
C GLU A 40 -10.85 2.76 16.33
N VAL A 41 -9.52 2.63 16.26
CA VAL A 41 -8.78 1.62 17.04
C VAL A 41 -8.94 1.84 18.55
N ARG A 42 -8.86 3.09 19.02
CA ARG A 42 -9.10 3.46 20.43
C ARG A 42 -10.50 3.08 20.89
N ALA A 43 -11.52 3.30 20.04
CA ALA A 43 -12.90 2.96 20.35
C ALA A 43 -13.15 1.44 20.43
N HIS A 44 -12.44 0.64 19.63
CA HIS A 44 -12.48 -0.83 19.72
C HIS A 44 -11.68 -1.38 20.92
N ASN A 45 -10.69 -0.63 21.41
CA ASN A 45 -9.75 -1.05 22.46
C ASN A 45 -9.81 -0.16 23.71
N ARG A 46 -11.01 0.22 24.17
CA ARG A 46 -11.20 1.21 25.25
C ARG A 46 -10.61 0.79 26.60
N GLU A 47 -10.47 -0.51 26.82
CA GLU A 47 -9.91 -1.09 28.05
C GLU A 47 -8.37 -1.27 27.98
N ALA A 48 -7.75 -0.95 26.84
CA ALA A 48 -6.30 -1.00 26.69
C ALA A 48 -5.62 0.07 27.54
N ASN A 49 -4.38 -0.22 27.93
CA ASN A 49 -3.57 0.73 28.69
C ASN A 49 -3.04 1.85 27.80
N HIS A 50 -2.64 1.50 26.57
CA HIS A 50 -2.02 2.42 25.62
C HIS A 50 -2.41 2.04 24.19
N ASN A 51 -2.66 3.04 23.36
CA ASN A 51 -2.86 2.99 21.92
C ASN A 51 -1.81 3.91 21.26
N CYS A 52 -0.56 3.46 21.27
CA CYS A 52 0.56 4.17 20.67
C CYS A 52 0.48 4.09 19.15
N TYR A 53 0.87 5.14 18.44
CA TYR A 53 0.72 5.17 16.99
C TYR A 53 1.87 5.85 16.28
N ALA A 54 1.97 5.59 14.98
CA ALA A 54 2.72 6.40 14.05
C ALA A 54 2.05 6.41 12.67
N TYR A 55 2.23 7.49 11.92
CA TYR A 55 1.81 7.57 10.53
C TYR A 55 2.82 8.35 9.68
N ILE A 56 2.88 7.99 8.40
CA ILE A 56 3.71 8.64 7.39
C ILE A 56 2.80 8.96 6.21
N LEU A 57 2.71 10.24 5.84
CA LEU A 57 1.98 10.70 4.67
C LEU A 57 2.99 11.21 3.64
N ARG A 58 2.78 10.85 2.38
CA ARG A 58 3.61 11.29 1.26
C ARG A 58 3.35 12.76 0.94
N GLU A 59 2.09 13.16 0.92
CA GLU A 59 1.71 14.57 0.79
C GLU A 59 2.19 15.35 2.02
N GLY A 60 2.86 16.47 1.79
CA GLY A 60 3.47 17.28 2.85
C GLY A 60 4.66 16.63 3.57
N GLN A 61 5.05 15.40 3.22
CA GLN A 61 6.14 14.63 3.85
C GLN A 61 5.98 14.50 5.38
N ILE A 62 4.73 14.31 5.83
CA ILE A 62 4.38 14.35 7.24
C ILE A 62 4.75 13.03 7.92
N LYS A 63 5.38 13.13 9.10
CA LYS A 63 5.63 12.00 10.00
C LYS A 63 5.18 12.37 11.41
N ARG A 64 4.35 11.53 12.01
CA ARG A 64 3.81 11.74 13.36
C ARG A 64 3.86 10.44 14.13
N TYR A 65 4.01 10.57 15.45
CA TYR A 65 3.97 9.45 16.37
C TYR A 65 3.50 9.90 17.75
N SER A 66 3.04 8.95 18.56
CA SER A 66 2.68 9.16 19.96
C SER A 66 3.00 7.93 20.78
N ASP A 67 3.55 8.14 21.97
CA ASP A 67 3.78 7.09 22.97
C ASP A 67 2.53 6.83 23.84
N ASP A 68 1.46 7.62 23.72
CA ASP A 68 0.19 7.44 24.45
C ASP A 68 0.32 7.10 25.95
N GLY A 69 1.25 7.76 26.65
CA GLY A 69 1.49 7.56 28.08
C GLY A 69 2.51 6.48 28.42
N GLU A 70 3.04 5.74 27.43
CA GLU A 70 4.27 4.96 27.61
C GLU A 70 5.47 5.89 27.89
N PRO A 71 6.58 5.38 28.46
CA PRO A 71 7.81 6.13 28.58
C PRO A 71 8.25 6.71 27.23
N GLN A 72 8.69 7.97 27.24
CA GLN A 72 9.01 8.72 26.04
C GLN A 72 9.97 7.97 25.11
N GLY A 73 9.60 7.88 23.84
CA GLY A 73 10.39 7.26 22.78
C GLY A 73 10.42 5.73 22.83
N THR A 74 9.64 5.08 23.69
CA THR A 74 9.64 3.62 23.82
C THR A 74 8.55 2.91 23.02
N ALA A 75 7.62 3.66 22.40
CA ALA A 75 6.51 3.09 21.64
C ALA A 75 6.33 3.74 20.26
N GLY A 76 5.95 5.01 20.19
CA GLY A 76 5.65 5.71 18.93
C GLY A 76 6.85 5.80 17.99
N VAL A 77 8.05 6.05 18.53
CA VAL A 77 9.30 6.09 17.75
C VAL A 77 9.61 4.71 17.13
N PRO A 78 9.61 3.60 17.89
CA PRO A 78 9.72 2.25 17.33
C PRO A 78 8.73 1.93 16.20
N ILE A 79 7.46 2.31 16.36
CA ILE A 79 6.44 2.10 15.31
C ILE A 79 6.83 2.89 14.04
N LEU A 80 7.19 4.17 14.19
CA LEU A 80 7.61 5.03 13.09
C LEU A 80 8.87 4.49 12.37
N GLU A 81 9.82 3.94 13.13
CA GLU A 81 11.03 3.33 12.56
C GLU A 81 10.71 2.11 11.72
N VAL A 82 9.77 1.26 12.15
CA VAL A 82 9.33 0.09 11.36
C VAL A 82 8.72 0.53 10.04
N LEU A 83 7.82 1.52 10.05
CA LEU A 83 7.23 2.07 8.83
C LEU A 83 8.31 2.66 7.90
N SER A 84 9.24 3.43 8.48
CA SER A 84 10.32 4.09 7.73
C SER A 84 11.32 3.10 7.12
N ARG A 85 11.71 2.05 7.85
CA ARG A 85 12.62 1.00 7.34
C ARG A 85 12.01 0.20 6.20
N ASN A 86 10.69 -0.02 6.26
CA ASN A 86 9.92 -0.59 5.16
C ASN A 86 9.59 0.43 4.06
N GLY A 87 10.08 1.68 4.17
CA GLY A 87 9.86 2.76 3.20
C GLY A 87 8.38 3.01 2.89
N LEU A 88 7.51 2.78 3.87
CA LEU A 88 6.08 2.95 3.71
C LEU A 88 5.68 4.42 3.84
N VAL A 89 4.76 4.83 2.99
CA VAL A 89 4.08 6.13 3.00
C VAL A 89 2.60 5.92 2.79
N ASP A 90 1.81 6.96 3.05
CA ASP A 90 0.34 6.94 3.02
C ASP A 90 -0.20 5.78 3.91
N VAL A 91 0.28 5.73 5.16
CA VAL A 91 0.04 4.63 6.10
C VAL A 91 -0.04 5.11 7.54
N CYS A 92 -0.93 4.50 8.32
CA CYS A 92 -1.02 4.67 9.78
C CYS A 92 -0.99 3.31 10.47
N ALA A 93 -0.21 3.21 11.54
CA ALA A 93 -0.17 2.04 12.41
C ALA A 93 -0.44 2.45 13.86
N VAL A 94 -1.24 1.63 14.55
CA VAL A 94 -1.55 1.76 15.97
C VAL A 94 -1.19 0.45 16.65
N VAL A 95 -0.39 0.49 17.71
CA VAL A 95 -0.10 -0.69 18.52
C VAL A 95 -0.76 -0.51 19.87
N THR A 96 -1.78 -1.34 20.10
CA THR A 96 -2.56 -1.41 21.33
C THR A 96 -1.87 -2.32 22.33
N ARG A 97 -1.73 -1.88 23.58
CA ARG A 97 -1.16 -2.68 24.66
C ARG A 97 -2.15 -2.91 25.79
N TYR A 98 -2.32 -4.18 26.16
CA TYR A 98 -2.95 -4.60 27.42
C TYR A 98 -1.86 -5.09 28.37
N PHE A 99 -1.71 -4.44 29.52
CA PHE A 99 -0.66 -4.71 30.50
C PHE A 99 -0.92 -6.01 31.26
N GLY A 100 0.07 -6.91 31.25
CA GLY A 100 -0.03 -8.24 31.88
C GLY A 100 0.45 -8.34 33.32
N GLY A 101 0.70 -7.22 34.01
CA GLY A 101 1.22 -7.21 35.38
C GLY A 101 2.74 -7.39 35.52
N VAL A 102 3.48 -7.55 34.41
CA VAL A 102 4.94 -7.68 34.40
C VAL A 102 5.58 -6.56 33.58
N LEU A 103 6.46 -5.78 34.20
CA LEU A 103 7.17 -4.71 33.51
C LEU A 103 8.18 -5.27 32.49
N LEU A 104 8.20 -4.68 31.29
CA LEU A 104 9.15 -5.04 30.23
C LEU A 104 10.46 -4.22 30.29
N GLY A 105 10.44 -3.07 30.96
CA GLY A 105 11.52 -2.08 30.89
C GLY A 105 11.61 -1.39 29.51
N ALA A 106 12.34 -0.29 29.42
CA ALA A 106 12.39 0.54 28.20
C ALA A 106 12.80 -0.25 26.94
N GLY A 107 13.88 -1.04 27.03
CA GLY A 107 14.33 -1.87 25.91
C GLY A 107 13.36 -3.00 25.54
N GLY A 108 12.57 -3.49 26.50
CA GLY A 108 11.53 -4.48 26.22
C GLY A 108 10.33 -3.86 25.51
N LEU A 109 9.92 -2.65 25.89
CA LEU A 109 8.86 -1.89 25.22
C LEU A 109 9.24 -1.56 23.78
N VAL A 110 10.45 -1.04 23.55
CA VAL A 110 10.94 -0.73 22.20
C VAL A 110 10.81 -1.95 21.28
N ARG A 111 11.26 -3.13 21.74
CA ARG A 111 11.13 -4.38 20.97
C ARG A 111 9.68 -4.81 20.78
N ALA A 112 8.84 -4.71 21.80
CA ALA A 112 7.45 -5.11 21.70
C ALA A 112 6.65 -4.24 20.71
N TYR A 113 6.80 -2.92 20.78
CA TYR A 113 6.16 -1.99 19.86
C TYR A 113 6.66 -2.15 18.41
N SER A 114 7.97 -2.38 18.24
CA SER A 114 8.54 -2.72 16.93
C SER A 114 7.94 -4.01 16.36
N THR A 115 7.77 -5.03 17.21
CA THR A 115 7.22 -6.33 16.82
C THR A 115 5.76 -6.19 16.42
N GLY A 116 4.93 -5.51 17.22
CA GLY A 116 3.52 -5.27 16.90
C GLY A 116 3.34 -4.51 15.59
N ALA A 117 4.13 -3.46 15.35
CA ALA A 117 4.11 -2.74 14.08
C ALA A 117 4.54 -3.63 12.90
N SER A 118 5.54 -4.48 13.09
CA SER A 118 6.05 -5.38 12.02
C SER A 118 5.04 -6.47 11.64
N LEU A 119 4.33 -7.01 12.64
CA LEU A 119 3.24 -7.96 12.42
C LEU A 119 2.10 -7.29 11.65
N ALA A 120 1.70 -6.08 12.06
CA ALA A 120 0.67 -5.32 11.35
C ALA A 120 1.07 -5.04 9.89
N VAL A 121 2.31 -4.60 9.64
CA VAL A 121 2.84 -4.39 8.27
C VAL A 121 2.79 -5.68 7.44
N THR A 122 3.13 -6.82 8.05
CA THR A 122 3.08 -8.12 7.36
C THR A 122 1.64 -8.49 7.01
N ALA A 123 0.71 -8.33 7.96
CA ALA A 123 -0.71 -8.63 7.79
C ALA A 123 -1.38 -7.71 6.76
N GLY A 124 -0.99 -6.44 6.70
CA GLY A 124 -1.54 -5.45 5.77
C GLY A 124 -1.11 -5.64 4.32
N GLY A 125 0.04 -6.32 4.09
CA GLY A 125 0.60 -6.58 2.77
C GLY A 125 1.16 -5.32 2.09
N ILE A 126 2.46 -5.30 1.81
CA ILE A 126 3.12 -4.17 1.15
C ILE A 126 2.75 -4.12 -0.35
N LEU A 127 2.48 -2.92 -0.86
CA LEU A 127 2.32 -2.62 -2.28
C LEU A 127 3.54 -1.85 -2.82
N ASN A 128 3.98 -2.17 -4.04
CA ASN A 128 5.03 -1.46 -4.75
C ASN A 128 4.39 -0.61 -5.87
N MET A 129 4.02 0.62 -5.52
CA MET A 129 3.27 1.52 -6.40
C MET A 129 4.20 2.21 -7.40
N VAL A 130 4.04 1.91 -8.69
CA VAL A 130 4.87 2.46 -9.77
C VAL A 130 4.05 3.32 -10.73
N PRO A 131 4.63 4.35 -11.39
CA PRO A 131 3.95 5.12 -12.42
C PRO A 131 3.45 4.21 -13.56
N CYS A 132 2.17 4.31 -13.85
CA CYS A 132 1.50 3.52 -14.87
C CYS A 132 0.61 4.39 -15.77
N THR A 133 0.60 4.05 -17.05
CA THR A 133 -0.31 4.60 -18.03
C THR A 133 -1.47 3.62 -18.20
N SER A 134 -2.69 4.08 -17.92
CA SER A 134 -3.92 3.37 -18.25
C SER A 134 -4.43 3.89 -19.58
N PHE A 135 -4.72 2.98 -20.51
CA PHE A 135 -5.11 3.32 -21.88
C PHE A 135 -6.08 2.29 -22.44
N VAL A 136 -6.73 2.65 -23.54
CA VAL A 136 -7.61 1.77 -24.29
C VAL A 136 -7.12 1.62 -25.72
N ILE A 137 -7.31 0.43 -26.28
CA ILE A 137 -7.20 0.18 -27.73
C ILE A 137 -8.50 -0.46 -28.23
N GLU A 138 -8.89 -0.09 -29.44
CA GLU A 138 -9.96 -0.73 -30.20
C GLU A 138 -9.31 -1.48 -31.36
N VAL A 139 -9.66 -2.75 -31.51
CA VAL A 139 -8.91 -3.70 -32.33
C VAL A 139 -9.87 -4.57 -33.11
N ASP A 140 -9.66 -4.67 -34.42
CA ASP A 140 -10.37 -5.64 -35.25
C ASP A 140 -10.04 -7.08 -34.83
N TYR A 141 -11.01 -7.98 -34.95
CA TYR A 141 -10.84 -9.40 -34.58
C TYR A 141 -9.65 -10.07 -35.29
N ALA A 142 -9.28 -9.62 -36.50
CA ALA A 142 -8.13 -10.13 -37.25
C ALA A 142 -6.77 -9.79 -36.59
N LEU A 143 -6.69 -8.68 -35.85
CA LEU A 143 -5.49 -8.25 -35.14
C LEU A 143 -5.50 -8.64 -33.66
N TYR A 144 -6.68 -8.88 -33.08
CA TYR A 144 -6.85 -9.16 -31.66
C TYR A 144 -5.93 -10.27 -31.13
N GLY A 145 -5.85 -11.41 -31.83
CA GLY A 145 -4.99 -12.52 -31.41
C GLY A 145 -3.49 -12.16 -31.41
N LYS A 146 -3.05 -11.38 -32.40
CA LYS A 146 -1.65 -10.94 -32.51
C LYS A 146 -1.29 -9.93 -31.42
N ILE A 147 -2.16 -8.95 -31.18
CA ILE A 147 -1.96 -7.93 -30.15
C ILE A 147 -1.99 -8.56 -28.76
N THR A 148 -2.91 -9.51 -28.51
CA THR A 148 -2.96 -10.22 -27.22
C THR A 148 -1.69 -11.00 -26.93
N TYR A 149 -1.03 -11.54 -27.96
CA TYR A 149 0.28 -12.20 -27.83
C TYR A 149 1.43 -11.23 -27.49
N LEU A 150 1.28 -9.95 -27.84
CA LEU A 150 2.26 -8.90 -27.55
C LEU A 150 2.20 -8.43 -26.09
N LEU A 151 1.01 -8.38 -25.50
CA LEU A 151 0.78 -7.78 -24.17
C LEU A 151 1.70 -8.35 -23.05
N PRO A 152 1.93 -9.67 -22.94
CA PRO A 152 2.78 -10.24 -21.90
C PRO A 152 4.25 -9.82 -22.00
N GLN A 153 4.75 -9.56 -23.22
CA GLN A 153 6.14 -9.14 -23.45
C GLN A 153 6.43 -7.79 -22.77
N TYR A 154 5.41 -6.94 -22.70
CA TYR A 154 5.48 -5.64 -22.05
C TYR A 154 5.04 -5.66 -20.58
N ARG A 155 4.58 -6.82 -20.08
CA ARG A 155 3.91 -6.97 -18.77
C ARG A 155 2.69 -6.07 -18.63
N ILE A 156 1.90 -5.98 -19.69
CA ILE A 156 0.64 -5.24 -19.67
C ILE A 156 -0.41 -6.06 -18.91
N GLN A 157 -1.10 -5.41 -17.97
CA GLN A 157 -2.27 -5.99 -17.33
C GLN A 157 -3.52 -5.64 -18.15
N VAL A 158 -4.32 -6.64 -18.49
CA VAL A 158 -5.64 -6.44 -19.10
C VAL A 158 -6.65 -6.21 -17.98
N GLN A 159 -7.16 -4.99 -17.87
CA GLN A 159 -8.14 -4.61 -16.85
C GLN A 159 -9.57 -4.99 -17.27
N GLU A 160 -9.86 -4.86 -18.57
CA GLU A 160 -11.18 -5.15 -19.13
C GLU A 160 -11.04 -5.57 -20.60
N THR A 161 -11.90 -6.50 -21.04
CA THR A 161 -12.09 -6.85 -22.45
C THR A 161 -13.57 -6.79 -22.78
N SER A 162 -13.92 -6.05 -23.83
CA SER A 162 -15.29 -5.92 -24.33
C SER A 162 -15.36 -6.30 -25.80
N PHE A 163 -16.28 -7.20 -26.15
CA PHE A 163 -16.46 -7.71 -27.52
C PHE A 163 -17.70 -7.06 -28.16
N GLY A 164 -17.48 -6.21 -29.16
CA GLY A 164 -18.53 -5.58 -29.95
C GLY A 164 -18.23 -5.72 -31.44
N GLU A 165 -18.50 -4.66 -32.21
CA GLU A 165 -18.07 -4.53 -33.61
C GLU A 165 -16.54 -4.65 -33.74
N GLN A 166 -15.83 -4.02 -32.79
CA GLN A 166 -14.40 -4.22 -32.54
C GLN A 166 -14.18 -4.74 -31.12
N VAL A 167 -13.00 -5.29 -30.87
CA VAL A 167 -12.58 -5.69 -29.52
C VAL A 167 -11.96 -4.49 -28.82
N ARG A 168 -12.53 -4.10 -27.70
CA ARG A 168 -12.04 -2.99 -26.86
C ARG A 168 -11.30 -3.55 -25.65
N LEU A 169 -10.07 -3.10 -25.45
CA LEU A 169 -9.21 -3.53 -24.35
C LEU A 169 -8.83 -2.35 -23.48
N VAL A 170 -9.15 -2.42 -22.18
CA VAL A 170 -8.62 -1.48 -21.18
C VAL A 170 -7.35 -2.09 -20.59
N LEU A 171 -6.25 -1.39 -20.74
CA LEU A 171 -4.91 -1.88 -20.48
C LEU A 171 -4.19 -0.98 -19.47
N LEU A 172 -3.29 -1.58 -18.71
CA LEU A 172 -2.41 -0.90 -17.76
C LEU A 172 -0.97 -1.34 -17.99
N ILE A 173 -0.07 -0.38 -18.13
CA ILE A 173 1.36 -0.62 -18.35
C ILE A 173 2.18 0.33 -17.48
N LYS A 174 3.38 -0.10 -17.07
CA LYS A 174 4.38 0.82 -16.50
C LYS A 174 4.66 1.95 -17.51
N SER A 175 4.58 3.20 -17.09
CA SER A 175 4.66 4.35 -18.01
C SER A 175 5.98 4.38 -18.81
N GLU A 176 7.08 3.89 -18.22
CA GLU A 176 8.40 3.77 -18.87
C GLU A 176 8.39 2.87 -20.13
N ARG A 177 7.45 1.92 -20.21
CA ARG A 177 7.34 0.95 -21.31
C ARG A 177 6.33 1.37 -22.37
N PHE A 178 5.47 2.34 -22.06
CA PHE A 178 4.36 2.75 -22.93
C PHE A 178 4.86 3.20 -24.31
N GLY A 179 5.90 4.04 -24.36
CA GLY A 179 6.45 4.51 -25.63
C GLY A 179 7.01 3.41 -26.54
N ALA A 180 7.62 2.37 -25.97
CA ALA A 180 8.12 1.23 -26.74
C ALA A 180 6.95 0.36 -27.25
N PHE A 181 5.97 0.09 -26.39
CA PHE A 181 4.76 -0.63 -26.77
C PHE A 181 4.00 0.06 -27.92
N CYS A 182 3.83 1.39 -27.87
CA CYS A 182 3.15 2.13 -28.93
C CYS A 182 3.82 1.95 -30.30
N LYS A 183 5.16 1.92 -30.35
CA LYS A 183 5.90 1.70 -31.61
C LYS A 183 5.64 0.31 -32.18
N GLU A 184 5.76 -0.73 -31.35
CA GLU A 184 5.54 -2.11 -31.80
C GLU A 184 4.07 -2.38 -32.15
N LEU A 185 3.13 -1.75 -31.44
CA LEU A 185 1.70 -1.79 -31.77
C LEU A 185 1.43 -1.17 -33.15
N GLN A 186 2.03 -0.02 -33.47
CA GLN A 186 1.89 0.62 -34.77
C GLN A 186 2.47 -0.24 -35.89
N GLU A 187 3.65 -0.85 -35.70
CA GLU A 187 4.27 -1.75 -36.68
C GLU A 187 3.41 -3.01 -36.91
N LEU A 188 2.95 -3.64 -35.84
CA LEU A 188 2.14 -4.87 -35.89
C LEU A 188 0.77 -4.64 -36.56
N SER A 189 0.17 -3.48 -36.33
CA SER A 189 -1.15 -3.11 -36.86
C SER A 189 -1.09 -2.36 -38.20
N ALA A 190 0.11 -2.11 -38.75
CA ALA A 190 0.29 -1.22 -39.90
C ALA A 190 -0.38 0.17 -39.70
N GLY A 191 -0.37 0.66 -38.46
CA GLY A 191 -0.97 1.93 -38.05
C GLY A 191 -2.49 1.91 -37.87
N GLN A 192 -3.15 0.75 -37.92
CA GLN A 192 -4.61 0.63 -37.76
C GLN A 192 -5.07 0.78 -36.30
N VAL A 193 -4.20 0.52 -35.33
CA VAL A 193 -4.54 0.58 -33.91
C VAL A 193 -3.74 1.68 -33.24
N GLU A 194 -4.43 2.62 -32.61
CA GLU A 194 -3.85 3.70 -31.84
C GLU A 194 -4.33 3.64 -30.38
N PRO A 195 -3.43 3.75 -29.39
CA PRO A 195 -3.82 3.77 -27.98
C PRO A 195 -4.36 5.13 -27.56
N PHE A 196 -5.53 5.14 -26.92
CA PHE A 196 -6.09 6.31 -26.27
C PHE A 196 -5.80 6.29 -24.78
N ILE A 197 -5.01 7.25 -24.28
CA ILE A 197 -4.66 7.35 -22.86
C ILE A 197 -5.91 7.75 -22.06
N LEU A 198 -6.25 6.95 -21.06
CA LEU A 198 -7.33 7.24 -20.13
C LEU A 198 -6.82 8.10 -18.96
N ARG A 199 -5.70 7.71 -18.36
CA ARG A 199 -5.07 8.44 -17.25
C ARG A 199 -3.65 7.96 -16.96
N GLU A 200 -2.86 8.84 -16.36
CA GLU A 200 -1.66 8.47 -15.61
C GLU A 200 -2.04 8.15 -14.15
N CYS A 201 -1.44 7.11 -13.59
CA CYS A 201 -1.74 6.67 -12.23
C CYS A 201 -0.51 6.00 -11.59
N HIS A 202 -0.64 5.59 -10.32
CA HIS A 202 0.29 4.64 -9.71
C HIS A 202 -0.47 3.36 -9.43
N ALA A 203 0.15 2.21 -9.71
CA ALA A 203 -0.42 0.89 -9.45
C ALA A 203 0.66 -0.10 -9.03
N ASP A 204 0.24 -1.12 -8.29
CA ASP A 204 1.05 -2.29 -7.99
C ASP A 204 1.01 -3.21 -9.22
N MET A 205 2.16 -3.37 -9.89
CA MET A 205 2.30 -4.10 -11.16
C MET A 205 3.14 -5.39 -11.00
N GLU A 206 3.33 -5.84 -9.76
CA GLU A 206 3.97 -7.12 -9.43
C GLU A 206 3.00 -8.31 -9.45
#